data_AF-A0A543IAU1-F1
#
_entry.id   AF-A0A543IAU1-F1
#
_cell.length_a   1.000
_cell.length_b   1.000
_cell.length_c   1.000
_cell.angle_alpha   90.00
_cell.angle_beta   90.00
_cell.angle_gamma   90.00
#
_symmetry.space_group_name_H-M   'P 1'
#
loop_
_entity.id
_entity.type
_entity.pdbx_description
1 polymer ?
#
loop_
_entity_poly.entity_id
_entity_poly.type
_entity_poly.pdbx_seq_one_letter_code
_entity_poly.pdbx_strand_id
1 'polypeptide(L)'
;MTGGRTNRDGRAAGDDGGGARLLLAKAHYPVTTLGPGTRAGIWTQGCTLHCPGCLSRDTWEADPARAVPVEAVLGWLESLPGPVDGVTVSGGEPFQQPAALAALLKGIRAWRDARERETIAVDILVYSGYVYSRLARTGETREILDMCDAVITGPYIDRLNPEGRHVEGGSLLWRGSANQRVVPLSSLGRERYGALADIGKTEKATGPRVQVSVDEGPEGRRVYYIGIPRRGDMEHLTSRLDRAGVRSGDVSWRP
;
A
#
# COMPACT_ATOMS: atom_id res chain seq x y z
N MET A 1 18.83 12.18 65.32
CA MET A 1 18.83 11.28 64.15
C MET A 1 18.30 12.07 62.98
N THR A 2 19.22 12.39 62.08
CA THR A 2 19.07 13.30 60.93
C THR A 2 18.16 12.71 59.86
N GLY A 3 17.23 13.52 59.36
CA GLY A 3 16.49 13.22 58.14
C GLY A 3 17.38 13.24 56.90
N GLY A 4 16.98 12.48 55.87
CA GLY A 4 17.64 12.42 54.58
C GLY A 4 16.69 11.98 53.46
N ARG A 5 16.28 12.96 52.64
CA ARG A 5 16.19 13.01 51.15
C ARG A 5 15.51 11.88 50.34
N THR A 6 14.40 12.27 49.71
CA THR A 6 13.90 12.04 48.32
C THR A 6 14.61 11.05 47.38
N ASN A 7 13.80 10.28 46.64
CA ASN A 7 13.87 10.17 45.16
C ASN A 7 12.46 9.74 44.65
N ARG A 8 11.64 10.57 43.98
CA ARG A 8 11.66 10.86 42.52
C ARG A 8 12.35 9.76 41.72
N ASP A 9 11.56 8.81 41.23
CA ASP A 9 11.67 8.32 39.85
C ASP A 9 10.44 7.47 39.53
N GLY A 10 9.40 8.13 39.01
CA GLY A 10 8.30 7.49 38.32
C GLY A 10 8.71 7.12 36.89
N ARG A 11 9.75 6.30 36.73
CA ARG A 11 10.06 5.68 35.45
C ARG A 11 9.21 4.43 35.30
N ALA A 12 8.21 4.53 34.43
CA ALA A 12 7.51 3.38 33.89
C ALA A 12 8.55 2.41 33.29
N ALA A 13 8.42 1.16 33.69
CA ALA A 13 9.18 0.03 33.19
C ALA A 13 8.86 -0.25 31.71
N GLY A 14 9.84 -0.82 31.01
CA GLY A 14 9.62 -1.56 29.75
C GLY A 14 10.23 -0.94 28.51
N ASP A 15 11.55 -0.83 28.46
CA ASP A 15 12.30 -0.90 27.19
C ASP A 15 12.44 -2.40 26.86
N ASP A 16 11.43 -2.95 26.21
CA ASP A 16 11.52 -4.28 25.62
C ASP A 16 12.27 -4.13 24.29
N GLY A 17 13.41 -4.80 24.16
CA GLY A 17 14.21 -4.85 22.93
C GLY A 17 13.54 -5.58 21.75
N GLY A 18 12.30 -5.23 21.42
CA GLY A 18 11.51 -5.76 20.32
C GLY A 18 11.42 -4.76 19.17
N GLY A 19 11.79 -5.19 17.97
CA GLY A 19 11.71 -4.39 16.74
C GLY A 19 10.31 -3.83 16.44
N ALA A 20 10.25 -2.87 15.53
CA ALA A 20 9.00 -2.20 15.16
C ALA A 20 7.96 -3.21 14.64
N ARG A 21 6.70 -3.04 15.05
CA ARG A 21 5.58 -3.89 14.62
C ARG A 21 4.65 -3.14 13.69
N LEU A 22 4.28 -3.78 12.58
CA LEU A 22 3.36 -3.27 11.57
C LEU A 22 2.02 -3.99 11.71
N LEU A 23 0.92 -3.25 11.79
CA LEU A 23 -0.42 -3.82 11.56
C LEU A 23 -0.53 -4.11 10.06
N LEU A 24 -0.51 -5.39 9.70
CA LEU A 24 -0.48 -5.85 8.32
C LEU A 24 -1.83 -6.48 7.94
N ALA A 25 -2.48 -5.94 6.91
CA ALA A 25 -3.71 -6.52 6.38
C ALA A 25 -3.41 -7.76 5.53
N LYS A 26 -2.43 -7.64 4.64
CA LYS A 26 -1.99 -8.69 3.70
C LYS A 26 -0.68 -8.31 3.01
N ALA A 27 0.03 -9.32 2.54
CA ALA A 27 1.14 -9.19 1.61
C ALA A 27 0.90 -10.16 0.44
N HIS A 28 1.22 -9.77 -0.78
CA HIS A 28 0.98 -10.58 -1.97
C HIS A 28 2.07 -10.37 -3.03
N TYR A 29 2.40 -11.45 -3.73
CA TYR A 29 3.30 -11.46 -4.87
C TYR A 29 2.85 -12.58 -5.85
N PRO A 30 2.89 -12.36 -7.18
CA PRO A 30 3.22 -11.10 -7.84
C PRO A 30 2.06 -10.10 -7.82
N VAL A 31 2.36 -8.80 -7.90
CA VAL A 31 1.39 -7.71 -8.11
C VAL A 31 1.79 -6.91 -9.34
N THR A 32 0.90 -6.81 -10.33
CA THR A 32 1.19 -6.17 -11.64
C THR A 32 0.35 -4.92 -11.93
N THR A 33 -0.52 -4.52 -10.99
CA THR A 33 -1.54 -3.48 -11.21
C THR A 33 -1.38 -2.25 -10.31
N LEU A 34 -0.45 -2.26 -9.36
CA LEU A 34 -0.24 -1.20 -8.36
C LEU A 34 1.16 -0.59 -8.44
N GLY A 35 1.62 -0.31 -9.64
CA GLY A 35 2.94 0.22 -9.97
C GLY A 35 3.49 -0.43 -11.25
N PRO A 36 4.65 0.01 -11.76
CA PRO A 36 5.31 -0.59 -12.90
C PRO A 36 5.90 -1.96 -12.55
N GLY A 37 5.85 -2.88 -13.52
CA GLY A 37 6.47 -4.20 -13.44
C GLY A 37 5.77 -5.19 -12.50
N THR A 38 6.52 -6.21 -12.10
CA THR A 38 6.14 -7.25 -11.14
C THR A 38 6.56 -6.83 -9.75
N ARG A 39 5.60 -6.70 -8.83
CA ARG A 39 5.83 -6.04 -7.54
C ARG A 39 5.49 -6.94 -6.37
N ALA A 40 6.15 -6.67 -5.25
CA ALA A 40 5.71 -7.13 -3.94
C ALA A 40 4.71 -6.11 -3.37
N GLY A 41 3.46 -6.52 -3.14
CA GLY A 41 2.43 -5.67 -2.55
C GLY A 41 2.31 -5.90 -1.05
N ILE A 42 2.34 -4.82 -0.27
CA ILE A 42 2.20 -4.82 1.19
C ILE A 42 1.05 -3.88 1.54
N TRP A 43 0.02 -4.38 2.22
CA TRP A 43 -1.14 -3.59 2.64
C TRP A 43 -1.14 -3.45 4.15
N THR A 44 -1.04 -2.23 4.66
CA THR A 44 -1.16 -1.97 6.10
C THR A 44 -2.63 -2.09 6.55
N GLN A 45 -2.87 -2.31 7.84
CA GLN A 45 -4.19 -2.36 8.46
C GLN A 45 -4.40 -1.13 9.34
N GLY A 46 -5.59 -0.53 9.30
CA GLY A 46 -5.95 0.70 10.00
C GLY A 46 -5.99 1.90 9.06
N CYS A 47 -7.14 2.55 8.90
CA CYS A 47 -7.28 3.78 8.12
C CYS A 47 -8.39 4.68 8.65
N THR A 48 -8.09 5.74 9.39
CA THR A 48 -9.15 6.60 9.93
C THR A 48 -9.81 7.53 8.88
N LEU A 49 -9.42 7.44 7.60
CA LEU A 49 -9.95 8.31 6.55
C LEU A 49 -11.33 7.84 6.05
N HIS A 50 -11.59 6.54 6.10
CA HIS A 50 -12.86 5.91 5.71
C HIS A 50 -13.50 6.52 4.45
N CYS A 51 -12.70 6.74 3.40
CA CYS A 51 -13.15 7.45 2.21
C CYS A 51 -14.38 6.73 1.59
N PRO A 52 -15.51 7.42 1.39
CA PRO A 52 -16.70 6.81 0.81
C PRO A 52 -16.40 6.18 -0.55
N GLY A 53 -16.76 4.90 -0.73
CA GLY A 53 -16.51 4.14 -1.96
C GLY A 53 -15.08 3.62 -2.14
N CYS A 54 -14.20 3.75 -1.14
CA CYS A 54 -12.90 3.09 -1.16
C CYS A 54 -13.07 1.57 -1.29
N LEU A 55 -12.17 0.90 -2.02
CA LEU A 55 -12.22 -0.55 -2.25
C LEU A 55 -11.41 -1.37 -1.25
N SER A 56 -10.59 -0.71 -0.44
CA SER A 56 -9.75 -1.33 0.60
C SER A 56 -10.41 -1.22 1.98
N ARG A 57 -11.73 -1.43 2.06
CA ARG A 57 -12.49 -1.27 3.32
C ARG A 57 -12.12 -2.34 4.34
N ASP A 58 -11.73 -3.52 3.87
CA ASP A 58 -11.17 -4.59 4.70
C ASP A 58 -9.91 -4.17 5.47
N THR A 59 -9.24 -3.09 5.05
CA THR A 59 -8.04 -2.56 5.71
C THR A 59 -8.34 -1.43 6.70
N TRP A 60 -9.60 -1.04 6.91
CA TRP A 60 -9.96 0.15 7.69
C TRP A 60 -9.83 -0.01 9.20
N GLU A 61 -10.43 -1.07 9.75
CA GLU A 61 -10.44 -1.28 11.20
C GLU A 61 -9.05 -1.74 11.67
N ALA A 62 -8.48 -1.01 12.62
CA ALA A 62 -7.22 -1.41 13.22
C ALA A 62 -7.43 -2.65 14.08
N ASP A 63 -6.67 -3.70 13.83
CA ASP A 63 -6.73 -4.94 14.59
C ASP A 63 -5.33 -5.27 15.14
N PRO A 64 -5.08 -5.08 16.44
CA PRO A 64 -3.81 -5.41 17.07
C PRO A 64 -3.39 -6.87 16.90
N ALA A 65 -4.32 -7.81 16.68
CA ALA A 65 -4.00 -9.21 16.42
C ALA A 65 -3.27 -9.41 15.08
N ARG A 66 -3.33 -8.42 14.18
CA ARG A 66 -2.61 -8.39 12.91
C ARG A 66 -1.22 -7.75 12.99
N ALA A 67 -0.76 -7.39 14.18
CA ALA A 67 0.58 -6.83 14.37
C ALA A 67 1.66 -7.89 14.10
N VAL A 68 2.48 -7.67 13.08
CA VAL A 68 3.65 -8.52 12.76
C VAL A 68 4.95 -7.74 12.95
N PRO A 69 6.07 -8.38 13.34
CA PRO A 69 7.38 -7.75 13.28
C PRO A 69 7.69 -7.29 11.85
N VAL A 70 8.31 -6.12 11.68
CA VAL A 70 8.76 -5.64 10.37
C VAL A 70 9.71 -6.64 9.71
N GLU A 71 10.55 -7.30 10.52
CA GLU A 71 11.50 -8.32 10.09
C GLU A 71 10.82 -9.51 9.44
N ALA A 72 9.59 -9.86 9.85
CA ALA A 72 8.83 -10.93 9.22
C ALA A 72 8.39 -10.55 7.79
N VAL A 73 8.06 -9.27 7.57
CA VAL A 73 7.72 -8.76 6.23
C VAL A 73 8.97 -8.71 5.33
N LEU A 74 10.13 -8.36 5.89
CA LEU A 74 11.41 -8.38 5.17
C LEU A 74 11.84 -9.81 4.83
N GLY A 75 11.71 -10.76 5.76
CA GLY A 75 11.96 -12.18 5.48
C GLY A 75 11.01 -12.74 4.42
N TRP A 76 9.76 -12.29 4.38
CA TRP A 76 8.84 -12.61 3.28
C TRP A 76 9.35 -12.06 1.94
N LEU A 77 9.82 -10.81 1.87
CA LEU A 77 10.41 -10.22 0.66
C LEU A 77 11.63 -11.01 0.16
N GLU A 78 12.50 -11.45 1.07
CA GLU A 78 13.66 -12.29 0.77
C GLU A 78 13.27 -13.68 0.23
N SER A 79 12.14 -14.21 0.68
CA SER A 79 11.66 -15.54 0.27
C SER A 79 10.93 -15.56 -1.08
N LEU A 80 10.73 -14.41 -1.73
CA LEU A 80 9.95 -14.32 -2.97
C LEU A 80 10.60 -15.15 -4.10
N PRO A 81 9.82 -15.96 -4.84
CA PRO A 81 10.37 -16.97 -5.75
C PRO A 81 10.82 -16.43 -7.12
N GLY A 82 10.76 -15.12 -7.35
CA GLY A 82 11.05 -14.54 -8.65
C GLY A 82 11.44 -13.06 -8.61
N PRO A 83 11.69 -12.46 -9.78
CA PRO A 83 12.18 -11.09 -9.87
C PRO A 83 11.16 -10.09 -9.33
N VAL A 84 11.65 -9.03 -8.71
CA VAL A 84 10.81 -7.97 -8.14
C VAL A 84 11.29 -6.64 -8.70
N ASP A 85 10.47 -6.02 -9.53
CA ASP A 85 10.75 -4.71 -10.13
C ASP A 85 10.53 -3.57 -9.13
N GLY A 86 9.71 -3.80 -8.10
CA GLY A 86 9.45 -2.80 -7.06
C GLY A 86 8.62 -3.31 -5.89
N VAL A 87 8.58 -2.54 -4.82
CA VAL A 87 7.71 -2.77 -3.66
C VAL A 87 6.62 -1.71 -3.64
N THR A 88 5.37 -2.12 -3.45
CA THR A 88 4.25 -1.21 -3.24
C THR A 88 3.71 -1.36 -1.83
N VAL A 89 3.77 -0.28 -1.06
CA VAL A 89 3.09 -0.16 0.24
C VAL A 89 1.78 0.59 0.04
N SER A 90 0.68 -0.04 0.38
CA SER A 90 -0.68 0.50 0.29
C SER A 90 -1.48 0.05 1.51
N GLY A 91 -2.81 0.08 1.42
CA GLY A 91 -3.73 -0.49 2.41
C GLY A 91 -3.66 0.20 3.76
N GLY A 92 -4.79 0.22 4.45
CA GLY A 92 -4.97 1.10 5.58
C GLY A 92 -4.62 2.54 5.16
N GLU A 93 -4.03 3.29 6.07
CA GLU A 93 -3.22 4.46 5.74
C GLU A 93 -1.79 4.20 6.26
N PRO A 94 -0.80 3.95 5.38
CA PRO A 94 0.56 3.67 5.80
C PRO A 94 1.15 4.75 6.71
N PHE A 95 0.86 6.03 6.43
CA PHE A 95 1.35 7.15 7.24
C PHE A 95 0.66 7.29 8.61
N GLN A 96 -0.31 6.43 8.94
CA GLN A 96 -0.84 6.30 10.31
C GLN A 96 -0.04 5.33 11.19
N GLN A 97 0.98 4.67 10.63
CA GLN A 97 1.92 3.82 11.36
C GLN A 97 3.38 4.28 11.13
N PRO A 98 3.73 5.55 11.43
CA PRO A 98 4.98 6.16 10.96
C PRO A 98 6.25 5.42 11.40
N ALA A 99 6.31 4.97 12.66
CA ALA A 99 7.47 4.21 13.17
C ALA A 99 7.67 2.87 12.44
N ALA A 100 6.58 2.10 12.26
CA ALA A 100 6.63 0.82 11.56
C ALA A 100 6.89 1.00 10.06
N LEU A 101 6.29 2.01 9.43
CA LEU A 101 6.53 2.36 8.04
C LEU A 101 7.99 2.76 7.82
N ALA A 102 8.55 3.63 8.67
CA ALA A 102 9.95 4.03 8.57
C ALA A 102 10.90 2.83 8.71
N ALA A 103 10.67 1.95 9.68
CA ALA A 103 11.44 0.73 9.86
C ALA A 103 11.34 -0.20 8.63
N LEU A 104 10.13 -0.40 8.10
CA LEU A 104 9.90 -1.21 6.91
C LEU A 104 10.63 -0.64 5.68
N LEU A 105 10.50 0.67 5.41
CA LEU A 105 11.14 1.30 4.26
C LEU A 105 12.66 1.27 4.36
N LYS A 106 13.21 1.47 5.56
CA LYS A 106 14.65 1.31 5.80
C LYS A 106 15.10 -0.13 5.51
N GLY A 107 14.34 -1.12 5.97
CA GLY A 107 14.58 -2.52 5.68
C GLY A 107 14.51 -2.87 4.19
N ILE A 108 13.49 -2.37 3.47
CA ILE A 108 13.36 -2.58 2.02
C ILE A 108 14.54 -1.96 1.27
N ARG A 109 15.02 -0.79 1.69
CA ARG A 109 16.23 -0.17 1.11
C ARG A 109 17.47 -1.03 1.35
N ALA A 110 17.68 -1.50 2.57
CA ALA A 110 18.80 -2.40 2.86
C ALA A 110 18.72 -3.69 2.05
N TRP A 111 17.54 -4.30 1.97
CA TRP A 111 17.28 -5.51 1.20
C TRP A 111 17.57 -5.30 -0.29
N ARG A 112 17.06 -4.23 -0.92
CA ARG A 112 17.31 -3.97 -2.35
C ARG A 112 18.78 -3.66 -2.64
N ASP A 113 19.47 -3.00 -1.71
CA ASP A 113 20.88 -2.61 -1.87
C ASP A 113 21.82 -3.83 -1.69
N ALA A 114 21.39 -4.83 -0.91
CA ALA A 114 22.12 -6.08 -0.67
C ALA A 114 21.92 -7.14 -1.76
N ARG A 115 20.88 -7.00 -2.61
CA ARG A 115 20.70 -7.88 -3.76
C ARG A 115 21.89 -7.71 -4.71
N GLU A 116 22.42 -8.82 -5.19
CA GLU A 116 23.24 -8.78 -6.41
C GLU A 116 22.44 -7.98 -7.44
N ARG A 117 23.08 -7.03 -8.14
CA ARG A 117 22.38 -6.18 -9.10
C ARG A 117 21.74 -7.07 -10.17
N GLU A 118 20.51 -7.48 -9.92
CA GLU A 118 19.58 -7.90 -10.94
C GLU A 118 19.56 -6.79 -11.98
N THR A 119 19.31 -7.16 -13.23
CA THR A 119 19.36 -6.22 -14.35
C THR A 119 18.38 -5.05 -14.23
N ILE A 120 17.50 -5.05 -13.22
CA ILE A 120 16.45 -4.05 -12.98
C ILE A 120 16.56 -3.52 -11.55
N ALA A 121 16.63 -2.20 -11.40
CA ALA A 121 16.59 -1.54 -10.08
C ALA A 121 15.21 -1.72 -9.40
N VAL A 122 15.16 -1.79 -8.07
CA VAL A 122 13.91 -1.98 -7.32
C VAL A 122 13.41 -0.64 -6.77
N ASP A 123 12.25 -0.16 -7.24
CA ASP A 123 11.64 1.08 -6.75
C ASP A 123 10.66 0.85 -5.58
N ILE A 124 10.51 1.86 -4.72
CA ILE A 124 9.56 1.88 -3.61
C ILE A 124 8.43 2.87 -3.91
N LEU A 125 7.20 2.35 -4.00
CA LEU A 125 5.97 3.12 -4.18
C LEU A 125 5.12 3.06 -2.91
N VAL A 126 4.68 4.21 -2.39
CA VAL A 126 3.76 4.27 -1.24
C VAL A 126 2.46 4.98 -1.62
N TYR A 127 1.32 4.42 -1.23
CA TYR A 127 0.02 5.08 -1.34
C TYR A 127 -0.33 5.77 -0.03
N SER A 128 -0.94 6.95 -0.13
CA SER A 128 -1.50 7.66 1.01
C SER A 128 -2.76 8.43 0.62
N GLY A 129 -3.76 8.38 1.48
CA GLY A 129 -4.95 9.23 1.42
C GLY A 129 -4.67 10.66 1.88
N TYR A 130 -3.48 10.98 2.39
CA TYR A 130 -3.07 12.35 2.66
C TYR A 130 -2.52 13.04 1.41
N VAL A 131 -2.83 14.33 1.27
CA VAL A 131 -2.23 15.17 0.22
C VAL A 131 -0.74 15.37 0.47
N TYR A 132 0.06 15.47 -0.59
CA TYR A 132 1.52 15.62 -0.47
C TYR A 132 1.95 16.79 0.42
N SER A 133 1.28 17.94 0.33
CA SER A 133 1.57 19.09 1.18
C SER A 133 1.37 18.82 2.67
N ARG A 134 0.52 17.86 3.07
CA ARG A 134 0.41 17.40 4.45
C ARG A 134 1.57 16.49 4.81
N LEU A 135 1.91 15.53 3.96
CA LEU A 135 3.01 14.61 4.17
C LEU A 135 4.37 15.31 4.22
N ALA A 136 4.55 16.43 3.51
CA ALA A 136 5.81 17.16 3.51
C ALA A 136 6.00 18.12 4.72
N ARG A 137 5.03 18.22 5.64
CA ARG A 137 5.06 19.22 6.72
C ARG A 137 6.01 18.87 7.86
N THR A 138 5.94 17.66 8.40
CA THR A 138 6.71 17.28 9.60
C THR A 138 8.05 16.67 9.21
N GLY A 139 9.00 16.63 10.15
CA GLY A 139 10.29 15.97 9.92
C GLY A 139 10.11 14.46 9.76
N GLU A 140 9.35 13.84 10.65
CA GLU A 140 9.04 12.40 10.63
C GLU A 140 8.48 11.91 9.29
N THR A 141 7.47 12.59 8.73
CA THR A 141 6.90 12.18 7.45
C THR A 141 7.84 12.49 6.28
N ARG A 142 8.66 13.53 6.36
CA ARG A 142 9.70 13.82 5.35
C ARG A 142 10.77 12.72 5.31
N GLU A 143 11.23 12.24 6.46
CA GLU A 143 12.17 11.13 6.52
C GLU A 143 11.61 9.86 5.84
N ILE A 144 10.31 9.59 6.03
CA ILE A 144 9.61 8.51 5.33
C ILE A 144 9.59 8.77 3.82
N LEU A 145 9.22 9.98 3.38
CA LEU A 145 9.19 10.36 1.96
C LEU A 145 10.57 10.22 1.29
N ASP A 146 11.66 10.56 1.99
CA ASP A 146 13.04 10.47 1.49
C ASP A 146 13.50 9.02 1.24
N MET A 147 12.78 8.03 1.80
CA MET A 147 13.02 6.61 1.55
C MET A 147 12.18 6.06 0.39
N CYS A 148 11.21 6.82 -0.12
CA CYS A 148 10.37 6.41 -1.24
C CYS A 148 10.96 6.85 -2.58
N ASP A 149 10.69 6.09 -3.64
CA ASP A 149 10.98 6.52 -5.00
C ASP A 149 9.79 7.30 -5.59
N ALA A 150 8.57 6.93 -5.25
CA ALA A 150 7.36 7.69 -5.56
C ALA A 150 6.26 7.51 -4.51
N VAL A 151 5.34 8.47 -4.44
CA VAL A 151 4.15 8.40 -3.58
C VAL A 151 2.89 8.77 -4.36
N ILE A 152 1.83 7.99 -4.20
CA ILE A 152 0.49 8.34 -4.66
C ILE A 152 -0.24 9.02 -3.51
N THR A 153 -0.65 10.26 -3.71
CA THR A 153 -1.17 11.13 -2.63
C THR A 153 -2.60 11.60 -2.90
N GLY A 154 -3.34 11.83 -1.82
CA GLY A 154 -4.67 12.42 -1.80
C GLY A 154 -5.78 11.41 -1.48
N PRO A 155 -6.88 11.87 -0.85
CA PRO A 155 -7.97 10.98 -0.45
C PRO A 155 -8.69 10.45 -1.69
N TYR A 156 -9.30 9.27 -1.58
CA TYR A 156 -10.18 8.78 -2.62
C TYR A 156 -11.47 9.61 -2.66
N ILE A 157 -11.86 10.05 -3.86
CA ILE A 157 -13.12 10.80 -4.08
C ILE A 157 -13.92 10.11 -5.19
N ASP A 158 -14.98 9.39 -4.80
CA ASP A 158 -15.81 8.59 -5.72
C ASP A 158 -16.37 9.37 -6.92
N ARG A 159 -16.83 10.60 -6.69
CA ARG A 159 -17.36 11.49 -7.75
C ARG A 159 -16.31 11.98 -8.75
N LEU A 160 -15.02 11.71 -8.51
CA LEU A 160 -13.91 12.06 -9.42
C LEU A 160 -13.37 10.83 -10.17
N ASN A 161 -14.11 9.72 -10.15
CA ASN A 161 -13.87 8.61 -11.08
C ASN A 161 -14.27 9.00 -12.50
N PRO A 162 -13.52 8.55 -13.53
CA PRO A 162 -13.96 8.67 -14.92
C PRO A 162 -15.31 7.97 -15.12
N GLU A 163 -16.22 8.62 -15.83
CA GLU A 163 -17.53 8.06 -16.17
C GLU A 163 -17.41 7.02 -17.30
N GLY A 164 -18.18 5.92 -17.22
CA GLY A 164 -18.34 4.95 -18.31
C GLY A 164 -17.36 3.76 -18.32
N ARG A 165 -17.91 2.55 -18.59
CA ARG A 165 -17.14 1.28 -18.66
C ARG A 165 -16.25 1.14 -19.90
N HIS A 166 -16.45 1.96 -20.93
CA HIS A 166 -15.84 1.78 -22.27
C HIS A 166 -15.08 3.02 -22.77
N VAL A 167 -14.64 3.93 -21.90
CA VAL A 167 -13.90 5.10 -22.37
C VAL A 167 -12.50 4.68 -22.81
N GLU A 168 -12.21 4.87 -24.09
CA GLU A 168 -10.89 4.65 -24.72
C GLU A 168 -9.77 5.52 -24.12
N GLY A 169 -10.11 6.47 -23.24
CA GLY A 169 -9.19 7.39 -22.55
C GLY A 169 -9.50 7.58 -21.05
N GLY A 170 -9.77 6.51 -20.28
CA GLY A 170 -10.12 6.59 -18.85
C GLY A 170 -9.01 6.22 -17.85
N SER A 171 -7.79 6.02 -18.35
CA SER A 171 -6.51 5.70 -17.68
C SER A 171 -6.10 6.40 -16.37
N LEU A 172 -6.75 6.22 -15.20
CA LEU A 172 -6.15 6.73 -13.94
C LEU A 172 -4.89 5.95 -13.51
N LEU A 173 -4.59 4.84 -14.20
CA LEU A 173 -3.47 3.93 -13.95
C LEU A 173 -3.47 3.43 -12.50
N TRP A 174 -2.62 4.01 -11.67
CA TRP A 174 -2.41 3.64 -10.27
C TRP A 174 -3.16 4.56 -9.31
N ARG A 175 -4.02 5.46 -9.81
CA ARG A 175 -4.83 6.35 -8.98
C ARG A 175 -6.26 5.84 -8.88
N GLY A 176 -6.80 5.87 -7.67
CA GLY A 176 -8.20 5.56 -7.38
C GLY A 176 -9.16 6.65 -7.83
N SER A 177 -8.75 7.92 -7.85
CA SER A 177 -9.61 9.05 -8.27
C SER A 177 -8.79 10.19 -8.87
N ALA A 178 -9.40 11.04 -9.71
CA ALA A 178 -8.67 12.01 -10.53
C ALA A 178 -7.92 13.10 -9.73
N ASN A 179 -8.31 13.37 -8.48
CA ASN A 179 -7.60 14.30 -7.59
C ASN A 179 -6.29 13.74 -7.04
N GLN A 180 -6.09 12.42 -7.09
CA GLN A 180 -4.87 11.83 -6.60
C GLN A 180 -3.70 12.15 -7.54
N ARG A 181 -2.50 12.23 -6.98
CA ARG A 181 -1.29 12.62 -7.70
C ARG A 181 -0.19 11.60 -7.47
N VAL A 182 0.51 11.24 -8.53
CA VAL A 182 1.78 10.52 -8.45
C VAL A 182 2.88 11.56 -8.24
N VAL A 183 3.68 11.40 -7.19
CA VAL A 183 4.77 12.32 -6.84
C VAL A 183 6.08 11.53 -6.85
N PRO A 184 6.91 11.67 -7.90
CA PRO A 184 8.26 11.12 -7.93
C PRO A 184 9.17 11.85 -6.95
N LEU A 185 9.96 11.10 -6.15
CA LEU A 185 10.80 11.65 -5.08
C LEU A 185 12.29 11.37 -5.28
N SER A 186 12.65 10.30 -6.01
CA SER A 186 14.03 9.95 -6.35
C SER A 186 14.33 10.08 -7.84
N SER A 187 15.58 9.86 -8.26
CA SER A 187 15.94 9.77 -9.68
C SER A 187 15.26 8.58 -10.36
N LEU A 188 15.25 7.41 -9.71
CA LEU A 188 14.54 6.22 -10.20
C LEU A 188 13.02 6.47 -10.24
N GLY A 189 12.50 7.18 -9.25
CA GLY A 189 11.13 7.66 -9.22
C GLY A 189 10.78 8.52 -10.44
N ARG A 190 11.61 9.53 -10.74
CA ARG A 190 11.40 10.40 -11.91
C ARG A 190 11.48 9.63 -13.22
N GLU A 191 12.41 8.69 -13.34
CA GLU A 191 12.52 7.82 -14.51
C GLU A 191 11.25 6.97 -14.73
N ARG A 192 10.73 6.34 -13.68
CA ARG A 192 9.60 5.40 -13.78
C ARG A 192 8.21 6.05 -13.76
N TYR A 193 8.07 7.16 -13.05
CA TYR A 193 6.79 7.79 -12.74
C TYR A 193 6.67 9.21 -13.29
N GLY A 194 7.75 9.81 -13.82
CA GLY A 194 7.79 11.20 -14.25
C GLY A 194 6.75 11.55 -15.30
N ALA A 195 6.59 10.69 -16.32
CA ALA A 195 5.55 10.88 -17.33
C ALA A 195 4.15 11.02 -16.70
N LEU A 196 3.86 10.31 -15.62
CA LEU A 196 2.55 10.35 -14.95
C LEU A 196 2.39 11.55 -14.00
N ALA A 197 3.48 12.17 -13.56
CA ALA A 197 3.45 13.34 -12.70
C ALA A 197 2.97 14.60 -13.45
N ASP A 198 3.29 14.69 -14.74
CA ASP A 198 2.96 15.83 -15.60
C ASP A 198 1.62 15.66 -16.35
N ILE A 199 1.03 14.47 -16.32
CA ILE A 199 -0.19 14.15 -17.06
C ILE A 199 -1.45 14.37 -16.21
N GLY A 200 -2.15 15.46 -16.50
CA GLY A 200 -3.53 15.71 -16.03
C GLY A 200 -4.61 14.88 -16.75
N LYS A 201 -4.28 14.18 -17.85
CA LYS A 201 -5.21 13.38 -18.66
C LYS A 201 -4.61 12.07 -19.16
N THR A 202 -5.06 10.98 -18.55
CA THR A 202 -5.36 9.67 -19.15
C THR A 202 -4.74 9.36 -20.53
N GLU A 203 -3.54 8.76 -20.54
CA GLU A 203 -3.12 7.97 -21.69
C GLU A 203 -3.84 6.59 -21.70
N LYS A 204 -3.82 5.94 -22.86
CA LYS A 204 -4.20 4.53 -23.01
C LYS A 204 -3.22 3.68 -22.20
N ALA A 205 -3.53 3.44 -20.93
CA ALA A 205 -2.84 2.41 -20.17
C ALA A 205 -3.08 1.06 -20.86
N THR A 206 -2.06 0.53 -21.50
CA THR A 206 -2.05 -0.81 -22.08
C THR A 206 -1.68 -1.80 -20.99
N GLY A 207 -2.60 -2.04 -20.06
CA GLY A 207 -2.39 -2.99 -18.96
C GLY A 207 -3.68 -3.33 -18.22
N PRO A 208 -3.78 -4.53 -17.64
CA PRO A 208 -4.92 -4.92 -16.82
C PRO A 208 -5.01 -4.00 -15.59
N ARG A 209 -6.21 -3.50 -15.28
CA ARG A 209 -6.47 -2.69 -14.08
C ARG A 209 -6.64 -3.51 -12.81
N VAL A 210 -7.01 -4.78 -13.00
CA VAL A 210 -7.22 -5.76 -11.97
C VAL A 210 -6.52 -7.04 -12.42
N GLN A 211 -5.69 -7.57 -11.54
CA GLN A 211 -5.10 -8.89 -11.62
C GLN A 211 -5.97 -9.84 -10.80
N VAL A 212 -6.13 -11.06 -11.30
CA VAL A 212 -6.77 -12.15 -10.54
C VAL A 212 -5.70 -13.16 -10.19
N SER A 213 -5.59 -13.52 -8.91
CA SER A 213 -4.78 -14.64 -8.42
C SER A 213 -5.64 -15.58 -7.59
N VAL A 214 -5.22 -16.85 -7.53
CA VAL A 214 -5.87 -17.87 -6.71
C VAL A 214 -4.80 -18.46 -5.80
N ASP A 215 -4.98 -18.30 -4.50
CA ASP A 215 -4.06 -18.86 -3.51
C ASP A 215 -4.78 -19.95 -2.72
N GLU A 216 -4.05 -21.02 -2.41
CA GLU A 216 -4.49 -22.04 -1.46
C GLU A 216 -3.93 -21.70 -0.07
N GLY A 217 -4.82 -21.43 0.87
CA GLY A 217 -4.48 -21.17 2.27
C GLY A 217 -5.11 -22.20 3.22
N PRO A 218 -4.84 -22.07 4.54
CA PRO A 218 -5.44 -22.92 5.56
C PRO A 218 -6.98 -22.89 5.56
N GLU A 219 -7.55 -21.79 5.07
CA GLU A 219 -8.99 -21.56 4.94
C GLU A 219 -9.54 -21.94 3.55
N GLY A 220 -8.74 -22.64 2.73
CA GLY A 220 -9.10 -23.07 1.38
C GLY A 220 -8.63 -22.12 0.26
N ARG A 221 -9.23 -22.27 -0.93
CA ARG A 221 -8.91 -21.45 -2.11
C ARG A 221 -9.51 -20.06 -1.98
N ARG A 222 -8.68 -19.03 -2.08
CA ARG A 222 -9.09 -17.63 -2.12
C ARG A 222 -8.78 -17.04 -3.48
N VAL A 223 -9.73 -16.28 -4.03
CA VAL A 223 -9.55 -15.52 -5.27
C VAL A 223 -9.28 -14.07 -4.89
N TYR A 224 -8.10 -13.56 -5.24
CA TYR A 224 -7.74 -12.17 -5.01
C TYR A 224 -7.96 -11.36 -6.28
N TYR A 225 -8.60 -10.21 -6.12
CA TYR A 225 -8.71 -9.18 -7.14
C TYR A 225 -7.81 -8.01 -6.73
N ILE A 226 -6.68 -7.85 -7.41
CA ILE A 226 -5.63 -6.91 -7.03
C ILE A 226 -5.57 -5.79 -8.05
N GLY A 227 -5.83 -4.56 -7.63
CA GLY A 227 -5.72 -3.38 -8.47
C GLY A 227 -6.83 -2.37 -8.22
N ILE A 228 -7.03 -1.48 -9.19
CA ILE A 228 -7.98 -0.37 -9.13
C ILE A 228 -9.03 -0.56 -10.24
N PRO A 229 -10.13 -1.28 -9.95
CA PRO A 229 -11.22 -1.46 -10.90
C PRO A 229 -11.90 -0.14 -11.25
N ARG A 230 -12.61 -0.09 -12.38
CA ARG A 230 -13.47 1.05 -12.70
C ARG A 230 -14.67 1.05 -11.78
N ARG A 231 -15.28 2.23 -11.64
CA ARG A 231 -16.58 2.38 -11.01
C ARG A 231 -17.58 1.41 -11.66
N GLY A 232 -18.25 0.59 -10.85
CA GLY A 232 -19.21 -0.40 -11.33
C GLY A 232 -18.66 -1.77 -11.69
N ASP A 233 -17.34 -1.95 -11.82
CA ASP A 233 -16.78 -3.25 -12.22
C ASP A 233 -17.04 -4.31 -11.14
N MET A 234 -16.86 -3.96 -9.87
CA MET A 234 -17.05 -4.91 -8.77
C MET A 234 -18.52 -5.25 -8.55
N GLU A 235 -19.44 -4.29 -8.70
CA GLU A 235 -20.88 -4.57 -8.68
C GLU A 235 -21.29 -5.48 -9.85
N HIS A 236 -20.75 -5.23 -11.04
CA HIS A 236 -21.01 -6.05 -12.22
C HIS A 236 -20.48 -7.48 -12.04
N LEU A 237 -19.27 -7.63 -11.52
CA LEU A 237 -18.68 -8.92 -11.20
C LEU A 237 -19.56 -9.70 -10.22
N THR A 238 -19.93 -9.09 -9.08
CA THR A 238 -20.79 -9.77 -8.11
C THR A 238 -22.13 -10.16 -8.74
N SER A 239 -22.78 -9.27 -9.48
CA SER A 239 -24.04 -9.59 -10.15
C SER A 239 -23.90 -10.76 -11.14
N ARG A 240 -22.75 -10.90 -11.82
CA ARG A 240 -22.49 -12.03 -12.72
C ARG A 240 -22.25 -13.33 -11.97
N LEU A 241 -21.47 -13.30 -10.89
CA LEU A 241 -21.20 -14.46 -10.05
C LEU A 241 -22.50 -14.98 -9.43
N ASP A 242 -23.32 -14.08 -8.87
CA ASP A 242 -24.62 -14.43 -8.29
C ASP A 242 -25.54 -15.10 -9.31
N ARG A 243 -25.62 -14.56 -10.54
CA ARG A 243 -26.41 -15.16 -11.63
C ARG A 243 -25.87 -16.53 -12.08
N ALA A 244 -24.58 -16.77 -11.92
CA ALA A 244 -23.95 -18.06 -12.21
C ALA A 244 -24.04 -19.05 -11.04
N GLY A 245 -24.69 -18.68 -9.93
CA GLY A 245 -24.79 -19.52 -8.73
C GLY A 245 -23.50 -19.57 -7.90
N VAL A 246 -22.51 -18.71 -8.20
CA VAL A 246 -21.26 -18.61 -7.45
C VAL A 246 -21.46 -17.61 -6.32
N ARG A 247 -21.56 -18.12 -5.09
CA ARG A 247 -21.67 -17.27 -3.89
C ARG A 247 -20.30 -16.74 -3.51
N SER A 248 -20.20 -15.42 -3.38
CA SER A 248 -19.00 -14.75 -2.84
C SER A 248 -19.02 -14.87 -1.31
N GLY A 249 -17.88 -15.21 -0.70
CA GLY A 249 -17.68 -15.12 0.75
C GLY A 249 -17.39 -13.67 1.19
N ASP A 250 -16.52 -13.49 2.18
CA ASP A 250 -16.07 -12.17 2.60
C ASP A 250 -15.32 -11.46 1.46
N VAL A 251 -15.75 -10.25 1.10
CA VAL A 251 -15.18 -9.45 0.00
C VAL A 251 -14.70 -8.10 0.52
N SER A 252 -13.55 -7.63 0.02
CA SER A 252 -12.91 -6.42 0.55
C SER A 252 -13.61 -5.10 0.26
N TRP A 253 -14.56 -5.09 -0.68
CA TRP A 253 -15.21 -3.90 -1.23
C TRP A 253 -16.69 -3.74 -0.83
N ARG A 254 -17.24 -4.65 -0.01
CA ARG A 254 -18.60 -4.52 0.55
C ARG A 254 -18.54 -4.49 2.09
N PRO A 255 -19.50 -3.84 2.77
CA PRO A 255 -19.68 -4.02 4.21
C PRO A 255 -20.02 -5.47 4.54
#